data_AF-A0A5C8PHI1-F1
#
_entry.id   AF-A0A5C8PHI1-F1
#
_cell.length_a   1.000
_cell.length_b   1.000
_cell.length_c   1.000
_cell.angle_alpha   90.00
_cell.angle_beta   90.00
_cell.angle_gamma   90.00
#
_symmetry.space_group_name_H-M   'P 1'
#
loop_
_entity.id
_entity.type
_entity.pdbx_description
1 polymer ?
#
loop_
_entity_poly.entity_id
_entity_poly.type
_entity_poly.pdbx_seq_one_letter_code
_entity_poly.pdbx_strand_id
1 'polypeptide(L)'
;MSYAFINQSVGKNGRNVREDVMSIQIRLNRWIMESKLPEVPMLAVDGHCGAQTHKAIGAFQKLYIGMNNPDCRVDPGGRTLDTLFQSLISPQASRAAYEAWLRAQATTPYKPPFPGVDMPVEEDKPYWEKRGMLWFGAGVKVGGMVGPAGYDWVIATMYNLKAPSNKFILRAYTRRVNGWGAGGGAGAIVAFVTGIYSPKDLNEVAFDEWDWSLAVAGKLSGALKLAAKAPVLKALATSARAEKYADLETVSKAASVFKSMAGVKGMGDESEDWNGPTKPSFAAMDIPIGGVGMEAAYYRGITSFRISNVHLD
;
A
#
# COMPACT_ATOMS: atom_id res chain seq x y z
N MET A 1 -12.65 -5.69 -24.09
CA MET A 1 -11.55 -6.33 -23.33
C MET A 1 -10.38 -5.38 -23.35
N SER A 2 -9.86 -4.98 -22.19
CA SER A 2 -8.64 -4.18 -22.10
C SER A 2 -7.45 -5.11 -22.34
N TYR A 3 -6.76 -4.98 -23.47
CA TYR A 3 -5.49 -5.68 -23.67
C TYR A 3 -4.49 -5.13 -22.66
N ALA A 4 -3.96 -6.00 -21.80
CA ALA A 4 -2.80 -5.65 -20.99
C ALA A 4 -1.60 -5.56 -21.93
N PHE A 5 -0.87 -4.45 -21.87
CA PHE A 5 0.21 -4.16 -22.80
C PHE A 5 1.51 -3.94 -22.04
N ILE A 6 2.54 -4.70 -22.42
CA ILE A 6 3.95 -4.37 -22.17
C ILE A 6 4.59 -4.09 -23.55
N ASN A 7 5.48 -3.11 -23.62
CA ASN A 7 6.11 -2.70 -24.87
C ASN A 7 7.25 -3.64 -25.28
N GLN A 8 7.91 -4.23 -24.29
CA GLN A 8 9.08 -5.07 -24.43
C GLN A 8 9.02 -6.25 -23.46
N SER A 9 9.85 -7.26 -23.69
CA SER A 9 9.87 -8.44 -22.84
C SER A 9 10.42 -8.17 -21.44
N VAL A 10 9.80 -8.80 -20.45
CA VAL A 10 10.14 -8.72 -19.02
C VAL A 10 10.54 -10.10 -18.51
N GLY A 11 11.53 -10.18 -17.63
CA GLY A 11 12.00 -11.45 -17.07
C GLY A 11 13.39 -11.83 -17.55
N LYS A 12 13.68 -13.12 -17.48
CA LYS A 12 15.00 -13.69 -17.83
C LYS A 12 15.32 -13.38 -19.29
N ASN A 13 16.49 -12.76 -19.50
CA ASN A 13 16.96 -12.28 -20.81
C ASN A 13 16.00 -11.28 -21.51
N GLY A 14 15.03 -10.72 -20.79
CA GLY A 14 14.12 -9.70 -21.29
C GLY A 14 14.81 -8.35 -21.42
N ARG A 15 14.20 -7.42 -22.16
CA ARG A 15 14.69 -6.03 -22.22
C ARG A 15 14.51 -5.30 -20.89
N ASN A 16 13.54 -5.73 -20.08
CA ASN A 16 13.30 -5.24 -18.73
C ASN A 16 13.17 -3.71 -18.66
N VAL A 17 12.40 -3.14 -19.60
CA VAL A 17 12.02 -1.73 -19.54
C VAL A 17 11.24 -1.48 -18.25
N ARG A 18 11.65 -0.45 -17.50
CA ARG A 18 11.20 -0.20 -16.12
C ARG A 18 9.67 -0.24 -15.99
N GLU A 19 8.98 0.44 -16.89
CA GLU A 19 7.52 0.56 -16.89
C GLU A 19 6.82 -0.80 -17.12
N ASP A 20 7.38 -1.63 -18.00
CA ASP A 20 6.86 -2.97 -18.28
C ASP A 20 7.12 -3.90 -17.08
N VAL A 21 8.30 -3.80 -16.46
CA VAL A 21 8.65 -4.59 -15.26
C VAL A 21 7.73 -4.26 -14.11
N MET A 22 7.48 -2.97 -13.83
CA MET A 22 6.53 -2.55 -12.80
C MET A 22 5.13 -3.11 -13.08
N SER A 23 4.66 -3.06 -14.33
CA SER A 23 3.35 -3.61 -14.71
C SER A 23 3.24 -5.10 -14.41
N ILE A 24 4.29 -5.87 -14.68
CA ILE A 24 4.35 -7.30 -14.38
C ILE A 24 4.44 -7.55 -12.87
N GLN A 25 5.27 -6.80 -12.13
CA GLN A 25 5.40 -6.91 -10.68
C GLN A 25 4.08 -6.64 -9.97
N ILE A 26 3.37 -5.54 -10.31
CA ILE A 26 2.03 -5.21 -9.79
C ILE A 26 1.08 -6.39 -10.00
N ARG A 27 1.07 -6.93 -11.22
CA ARG A 27 0.14 -7.98 -11.56
C ARG A 27 0.46 -9.26 -10.82
N LEU A 28 1.73 -9.68 -10.74
CA LEU A 28 2.16 -10.85 -9.97
C LEU A 28 1.84 -10.68 -8.48
N ASN A 29 2.05 -9.50 -7.90
CA ASN A 29 1.67 -9.19 -6.52
C ASN A 29 0.19 -9.43 -6.25
N ARG A 30 -0.70 -9.10 -7.20
CA ARG A 30 -2.12 -9.45 -7.07
C ARG A 30 -2.37 -10.95 -6.97
N TRP A 31 -1.68 -11.77 -7.77
CA TRP A 31 -1.77 -13.23 -7.66
C TRP A 31 -1.21 -13.73 -6.32
N ILE A 32 -0.12 -13.13 -5.83
CA ILE A 32 0.47 -13.48 -4.53
C ILE A 32 -0.52 -13.15 -3.38
N MET A 33 -1.12 -11.95 -3.38
CA MET A 33 -2.11 -11.54 -2.37
C MET A 33 -3.38 -12.40 -2.37
N GLU A 34 -3.83 -12.83 -3.54
CA GLU A 34 -4.97 -13.75 -3.68
C GLU A 34 -4.62 -15.20 -3.25
N SER A 35 -3.44 -15.42 -2.64
CA SER A 35 -2.89 -16.74 -2.27
C SER A 35 -2.78 -17.72 -3.44
N LYS A 36 -2.70 -17.20 -4.67
CA LYS A 36 -2.64 -17.99 -5.90
C LYS A 36 -1.22 -18.40 -6.27
N LEU A 37 -0.20 -17.69 -5.77
CA LEU A 37 1.21 -18.04 -5.90
C LEU A 37 1.83 -18.31 -4.51
N PRO A 38 1.52 -19.46 -3.87
CA PRO A 38 2.02 -19.75 -2.54
C PRO A 38 3.56 -19.83 -2.52
N GLU A 39 4.18 -19.46 -1.39
CA GLU A 39 5.64 -19.46 -1.19
C GLU A 39 6.45 -18.50 -2.08
N VAL A 40 5.76 -17.66 -2.87
CA VAL A 40 6.35 -16.51 -3.54
C VAL A 40 6.13 -15.29 -2.64
N PRO A 41 7.20 -14.61 -2.17
CA PRO A 41 7.04 -13.39 -1.40
C PRO A 41 6.54 -12.25 -2.30
N MET A 42 5.86 -11.26 -1.70
CA MET A 42 5.51 -10.02 -2.38
C MET A 42 6.75 -9.38 -3.01
N LEU A 43 6.61 -8.92 -4.25
CA LEU A 43 7.66 -8.23 -4.99
C LEU A 43 7.65 -6.74 -4.64
N ALA A 44 8.82 -6.11 -4.60
CA ALA A 44 8.90 -4.67 -4.71
C ALA A 44 8.51 -4.24 -6.13
N VAL A 45 7.64 -3.25 -6.27
CA VAL A 45 7.28 -2.66 -7.57
C VAL A 45 8.26 -1.53 -7.90
N ASP A 46 9.51 -1.90 -8.12
CA ASP A 46 10.62 -0.99 -8.36
C ASP A 46 10.98 -0.83 -9.84
N GLY A 47 10.45 -1.71 -10.69
CA GLY A 47 10.80 -1.81 -12.11
C GLY A 47 12.15 -2.49 -12.36
N HIS A 48 12.75 -3.10 -11.34
CA HIS A 48 13.96 -3.90 -11.44
C HIS A 48 13.61 -5.39 -11.51
N CYS A 49 13.92 -6.03 -12.65
CA CYS A 49 13.62 -7.44 -12.87
C CYS A 49 14.69 -8.35 -12.25
N GLY A 50 14.74 -8.39 -10.92
CA GLY A 50 15.70 -9.19 -10.16
C GLY A 50 15.29 -10.66 -9.99
N ALA A 51 16.05 -11.39 -9.17
CA ALA A 51 15.83 -12.82 -8.91
C ALA A 51 14.41 -13.13 -8.38
N GLN A 52 13.83 -12.24 -7.56
CA GLN A 52 12.47 -12.43 -7.04
C GLN A 52 11.41 -12.29 -8.14
N THR A 53 11.56 -11.30 -9.03
CA THR A 53 10.65 -11.15 -10.18
C THR A 53 10.75 -12.36 -11.11
N HIS A 54 11.96 -12.86 -11.39
CA HIS A 54 12.14 -14.10 -12.16
C HIS A 54 11.46 -15.30 -11.50
N LYS A 55 11.64 -15.46 -10.18
CA LYS A 55 11.02 -16.55 -9.41
C LYS A 55 9.49 -16.47 -9.49
N ALA A 56 8.92 -15.28 -9.34
CA ALA A 56 7.47 -15.07 -9.40
C ALA A 56 6.90 -15.34 -10.82
N ILE A 57 7.59 -14.88 -11.88
CA ILE A 57 7.21 -15.21 -13.26
C ILE A 57 7.25 -16.72 -13.47
N GLY A 58 8.33 -17.39 -13.05
CA GLY A 58 8.48 -18.83 -13.18
C GLY A 58 7.41 -19.61 -12.41
N ALA A 59 7.08 -19.19 -11.19
CA ALA A 59 6.03 -19.78 -10.38
C ALA A 59 4.66 -19.65 -11.06
N PHE A 60 4.36 -18.47 -11.59
CA PHE A 60 3.14 -18.23 -12.35
C PHE A 60 3.04 -19.12 -13.60
N GLN A 61 4.12 -19.20 -14.38
CA GLN A 61 4.20 -20.05 -15.55
C GLN A 61 4.02 -21.55 -15.22
N LYS A 62 4.63 -22.00 -14.13
CA LYS A 62 4.48 -23.39 -13.65
C LYS A 62 3.02 -23.68 -13.30
N LEU A 63 2.41 -22.83 -12.47
CA LEU A 63 1.09 -23.07 -11.89
C LEU A 63 -0.05 -22.83 -12.88
N TYR A 64 -0.01 -21.73 -13.63
CA TYR A 64 -1.16 -21.24 -14.40
C TYR A 64 -1.01 -21.40 -15.90
N ILE A 65 0.21 -21.58 -16.41
CA ILE A 65 0.47 -21.89 -17.82
C ILE A 65 0.75 -23.39 -18.03
N GLY A 66 1.07 -24.12 -16.96
CA GLY A 66 1.39 -25.54 -17.01
C GLY A 66 2.77 -25.84 -17.59
N MET A 67 3.70 -24.87 -17.57
CA MET A 67 5.04 -25.08 -18.11
C MET A 67 5.85 -26.02 -17.21
N ASN A 68 6.38 -27.11 -17.78
CA ASN A 68 7.23 -28.03 -17.02
C ASN A 68 8.53 -27.39 -16.56
N ASN A 69 9.17 -26.63 -17.46
CA ASN A 69 10.38 -25.85 -17.23
C ASN A 69 10.08 -24.38 -17.56
N PRO A 70 9.61 -23.59 -16.57
CA PRO A 70 9.37 -22.17 -16.76
C PRO A 70 10.62 -21.44 -17.27
N ASP A 71 10.46 -20.60 -18.28
CA ASP A 71 11.55 -19.79 -18.84
C ASP A 71 11.78 -18.48 -18.06
N CYS A 72 10.87 -18.14 -17.14
CA CYS A 72 10.87 -16.93 -16.32
C CYS A 72 10.82 -15.64 -17.16
N ARG A 73 10.14 -15.66 -18.31
CA ARG A 73 10.03 -14.54 -19.26
C ARG A 73 8.58 -14.27 -19.66
N VAL A 74 8.22 -13.00 -19.81
CA VAL A 74 6.93 -12.52 -20.29
C VAL A 74 7.17 -11.68 -21.55
N ASP A 75 6.66 -12.15 -22.69
CA ASP A 75 6.76 -11.44 -23.96
C ASP A 75 5.48 -10.66 -24.30
N PRO A 76 5.57 -9.51 -25.01
CA PRO A 76 4.42 -8.78 -25.51
C PRO A 76 3.52 -9.68 -26.36
N GLY A 77 2.21 -9.71 -26.07
CA GLY A 77 1.23 -10.57 -26.76
C GLY A 77 1.45 -12.07 -26.56
N GLY A 78 2.31 -12.46 -25.61
CA GLY A 78 2.58 -13.86 -25.31
C GLY A 78 1.55 -14.48 -24.37
N ARG A 79 1.45 -15.81 -24.40
CA ARG A 79 0.53 -16.60 -23.57
C ARG A 79 0.65 -16.30 -22.07
N THR A 80 1.87 -16.07 -21.58
CA THR A 80 2.10 -15.73 -20.17
C THR A 80 1.45 -14.39 -19.82
N LEU A 81 1.60 -13.37 -20.67
CA LEU A 81 0.99 -12.06 -20.47
C LEU A 81 -0.53 -12.14 -20.48
N ASP A 82 -1.10 -12.80 -21.50
CA ASP A 82 -2.56 -12.93 -21.63
C ASP A 82 -3.19 -13.61 -20.42
N THR A 83 -2.58 -14.71 -19.97
CA THR A 83 -3.05 -15.47 -18.80
C THR A 83 -2.87 -14.66 -17.52
N LEU A 84 -1.75 -13.97 -17.37
CA LEU A 84 -1.45 -13.17 -16.18
C LEU A 84 -2.54 -12.13 -15.94
N PHE A 85 -3.14 -11.57 -16.99
CA PHE A 85 -4.21 -10.57 -16.90
C PHE A 85 -5.64 -11.10 -16.93
N GLN A 86 -5.84 -12.42 -17.03
CA GLN A 86 -7.16 -13.06 -16.92
C GLN A 86 -7.46 -13.44 -15.46
N SER A 87 -8.56 -12.95 -14.89
CA SER A 87 -8.91 -13.18 -13.48
C SER A 87 -9.59 -14.53 -13.19
N LEU A 88 -10.01 -15.28 -14.22
CA LEU A 88 -10.85 -16.47 -14.10
C LEU A 88 -10.12 -17.81 -14.36
N ILE A 89 -8.78 -17.81 -14.37
CA ILE A 89 -8.00 -19.02 -14.68
C ILE A 89 -7.72 -19.83 -13.41
N SER A 90 -8.01 -21.14 -13.48
CA SER A 90 -7.65 -22.14 -12.46
C SER A 90 -6.22 -22.65 -12.67
N PRO A 91 -5.54 -23.14 -11.61
CA PRO A 91 -4.22 -23.77 -11.74
C PRO A 91 -4.23 -24.95 -12.71
N GLN A 92 -3.23 -25.03 -13.58
CA GLN A 92 -3.00 -26.12 -14.53
C GLN A 92 -2.05 -27.20 -14.00
N ALA A 93 -1.17 -26.85 -13.05
CA ALA A 93 -0.29 -27.81 -12.38
C ALA A 93 -0.81 -28.19 -10.99
N SER A 94 -0.53 -29.43 -10.56
CA SER A 94 -0.81 -29.87 -9.19
C SER A 94 0.12 -29.17 -8.18
N ARG A 95 -0.36 -29.01 -6.95
CA ARG A 95 0.43 -28.41 -5.86
C ARG A 95 1.75 -29.15 -5.61
N ALA A 96 1.74 -30.48 -5.65
CA ALA A 96 2.94 -31.30 -5.51
C ALA A 96 3.99 -31.02 -6.60
N ALA A 97 3.57 -30.85 -7.86
CA ALA A 97 4.48 -30.53 -8.97
C ALA A 97 5.08 -29.13 -8.85
N TYR A 98 4.35 -28.20 -8.25
CA TYR A 98 4.81 -26.85 -7.95
C TYR A 98 5.83 -26.82 -6.81
N GLU A 99 5.52 -27.46 -5.68
CA GLU A 99 6.42 -27.53 -4.53
C GLU A 99 7.73 -28.24 -4.87
N ALA A 100 7.68 -29.30 -5.68
CA ALA A 100 8.88 -29.99 -6.18
C ALA A 100 9.78 -29.05 -7.01
N TRP A 101 9.18 -28.21 -7.86
CA TRP A 101 9.92 -27.23 -8.65
C TRP A 101 10.53 -26.13 -7.78
N LEU A 102 9.82 -25.64 -6.76
CA LEU A 102 10.37 -24.65 -5.81
C LEU A 102 11.58 -25.20 -5.05
N ARG A 103 11.51 -26.45 -4.57
CA ARG A 103 12.62 -27.11 -3.88
C ARG A 103 13.84 -27.28 -4.78
N ALA A 104 13.63 -27.61 -6.06
CA ALA A 104 14.71 -27.72 -7.04
C ALA A 104 15.42 -26.39 -7.32
N GLN A 105 14.75 -25.25 -7.11
CA GLN A 105 15.39 -23.93 -7.23
C GLN A 105 16.22 -23.56 -5.99
N ALA A 106 15.78 -23.98 -4.80
CA ALA A 106 16.44 -23.67 -3.53
C ALA A 106 17.84 -24.34 -3.37
N THR A 107 18.14 -25.37 -4.16
CA THR A 107 19.39 -26.15 -4.08
C THR A 107 20.52 -25.62 -4.97
N THR A 108 20.33 -24.50 -5.67
CA THR A 108 21.43 -23.85 -6.41
C THR A 108 22.12 -22.83 -5.50
N PRO A 109 23.36 -23.08 -5.01
CA PRO A 109 24.09 -22.08 -4.24
C PRO A 109 24.28 -20.84 -5.12
N TYR A 110 23.89 -19.68 -4.59
CA TYR A 110 24.11 -18.40 -5.23
C TYR A 110 25.60 -18.24 -5.54
N LYS A 111 25.95 -18.29 -6.83
CA LYS A 111 27.29 -17.99 -7.33
C LYS A 111 27.27 -16.52 -7.76
N PRO A 112 27.96 -15.60 -7.07
CA PRO A 112 27.98 -14.20 -7.47
C PRO A 112 28.45 -14.09 -8.93
N PRO A 113 27.87 -13.17 -9.72
CA PRO A 113 28.05 -13.13 -11.16
C PRO A 113 29.48 -12.77 -11.64
N PHE A 114 30.41 -12.47 -10.73
CA PHE A 114 31.80 -12.14 -11.09
C PHE A 114 32.79 -12.86 -10.16
N PRO A 115 33.55 -13.87 -10.66
CA PRO A 115 34.70 -14.40 -9.94
C PRO A 115 35.84 -13.36 -9.97
N GLY A 116 36.27 -12.88 -8.80
CA GLY A 116 37.51 -12.10 -8.67
C GLY A 116 37.37 -10.59 -8.53
N VAL A 117 36.19 -10.06 -8.21
CA VAL A 117 36.06 -8.68 -7.72
C VAL A 117 35.87 -8.75 -6.21
N ASP A 118 36.95 -8.52 -5.46
CA ASP A 118 36.88 -8.19 -4.05
C ASP A 118 36.16 -6.83 -3.94
N MET A 119 34.84 -6.90 -3.79
CA MET A 119 34.06 -5.72 -3.42
C MET A 119 34.53 -5.32 -2.02
N PRO A 120 34.90 -4.04 -1.78
CA PRO A 120 35.04 -3.58 -0.40
C PRO A 120 33.72 -3.88 0.31
N VAL A 121 33.80 -4.62 1.41
CA VAL A 121 32.69 -4.83 2.33
C VAL A 121 32.49 -3.51 3.07
N GLU A 122 32.06 -2.49 2.34
CA GLU A 122 31.31 -1.42 2.95
C GLU A 122 29.92 -2.00 3.15
N GLU A 123 29.54 -2.11 4.42
CA GLU A 123 28.32 -2.73 4.91
C GLU A 123 27.12 -1.95 4.39
N ASP A 124 26.75 -2.22 3.13
CA ASP A 124 25.54 -1.74 2.47
C ASP A 124 24.36 -2.33 3.22
N LYS A 125 23.92 -1.60 4.24
CA LYS A 125 22.65 -1.82 4.91
C LYS A 125 21.58 -2.05 3.84
N PRO A 126 20.82 -3.15 3.91
CA PRO A 126 19.95 -3.52 2.82
C PRO A 126 18.90 -2.43 2.51
N TYR A 127 18.42 -2.34 1.26
CA TYR A 127 17.46 -1.31 0.82
C TYR A 127 16.19 -1.17 1.71
N TRP A 128 15.82 -2.21 2.46
CA TRP A 128 14.71 -2.18 3.41
C TRP A 128 15.00 -1.44 4.73
N GLU A 129 16.23 -1.00 4.99
CA GLU A 129 16.57 -0.09 6.10
C GLU A 129 16.20 1.38 5.82
N LYS A 130 15.69 1.71 4.63
CA LYS A 130 15.13 3.05 4.35
C LYS A 130 13.71 3.21 4.91
N ARG A 131 13.63 3.15 6.25
CA ARG A 131 12.56 3.55 7.18
C ARG A 131 11.23 3.96 6.52
N GLY A 132 10.17 3.17 6.73
CA GLY A 132 8.81 3.48 6.27
C GLY A 132 8.42 4.94 6.52
N MET A 133 7.91 5.61 5.49
CA MET A 133 7.60 7.03 5.57
C MET A 133 6.27 7.21 6.30
N LEU A 134 6.25 8.12 7.29
CA LEU A 134 5.02 8.58 7.92
C LEU A 134 4.45 9.72 7.08
N TRP A 135 3.27 9.48 6.51
CA TRP A 135 2.46 10.46 5.82
C TRP A 135 1.31 10.88 6.72
N PHE A 136 1.02 12.16 6.75
CA PHE A 136 -0.10 12.72 7.49
C PHE A 136 -0.92 13.61 6.57
N GLY A 137 -2.20 13.73 6.85
CA GLY A 137 -3.09 14.54 6.03
C GLY A 137 -4.33 14.95 6.77
N ALA A 138 -5.09 15.83 6.13
CA ALA A 138 -6.45 16.10 6.54
C ALA A 138 -7.38 15.90 5.36
N GLY A 139 -8.64 15.65 5.65
CA GLY A 139 -9.59 15.23 4.65
C GLY A 139 -11.03 15.36 5.10
N VAL A 140 -11.88 14.76 4.30
CA VAL A 140 -13.27 14.48 4.63
C VAL A 140 -13.52 12.98 4.61
N LYS A 141 -14.34 12.54 5.55
CA LYS A 141 -14.95 11.22 5.56
C LYS A 141 -16.44 11.41 5.42
N VAL A 142 -17.06 10.60 4.56
CA VAL A 142 -18.51 10.46 4.46
C VAL A 142 -18.80 8.99 4.47
N GLY A 143 -19.68 8.56 5.36
CA GLY A 143 -20.00 7.16 5.46
C GLY A 143 -20.94 6.84 6.59
N GLY A 144 -21.26 5.58 6.72
CA GLY A 144 -22.19 5.09 7.71
C GLY A 144 -22.36 3.60 7.63
N MET A 145 -23.01 3.07 8.66
CA MET A 145 -23.37 1.68 8.76
C MET A 145 -24.77 1.54 9.33
N VAL A 146 -25.58 0.72 8.67
CA VAL A 146 -26.93 0.38 9.14
C VAL A 146 -27.06 -1.14 9.12
N GLY A 147 -27.17 -1.74 10.31
CA GLY A 147 -27.19 -3.18 10.47
C GLY A 147 -25.85 -3.80 10.05
N PRO A 148 -25.84 -4.86 9.21
CA PRO A 148 -24.62 -5.63 8.94
C PRO A 148 -23.72 -5.08 7.84
N ALA A 149 -24.12 -4.01 7.17
CA ALA A 149 -23.41 -3.45 6.04
C ALA A 149 -23.30 -1.92 6.13
N GLY A 150 -22.19 -1.40 5.64
CA GLY A 150 -21.93 0.03 5.59
C GLY A 150 -20.86 0.37 4.57
N TYR A 151 -20.68 1.66 4.34
CA TYR A 151 -19.65 2.17 3.43
C TYR A 151 -19.05 3.43 4.03
N ASP A 152 -17.73 3.57 3.89
CA ASP A 152 -17.05 4.84 4.06
C ASP A 152 -16.33 5.24 2.80
N TRP A 153 -16.27 6.55 2.63
CA TRP A 153 -15.45 7.20 1.66
C TRP A 153 -14.63 8.28 2.34
N VAL A 154 -13.32 8.21 2.15
CA VAL A 154 -12.37 9.21 2.62
C VAL A 154 -11.70 9.85 1.42
N ILE A 155 -11.59 11.18 1.44
CA ILE A 155 -10.65 11.93 0.61
C ILE A 155 -9.76 12.73 1.54
N ALA A 156 -8.45 12.56 1.45
CA ALA A 156 -7.49 13.32 2.23
C ALA A 156 -6.33 13.83 1.38
N THR A 157 -5.86 15.03 1.68
CA THR A 157 -4.59 15.52 1.13
C THR A 157 -3.48 15.13 2.09
N MET A 158 -2.53 14.35 1.60
CA MET A 158 -1.46 13.72 2.36
C MET A 158 -0.13 14.41 2.08
N TYR A 159 0.68 14.56 3.12
CA TYR A 159 2.00 15.17 3.11
C TYR A 159 2.98 14.26 3.84
N ASN A 160 4.21 14.20 3.34
CA ASN A 160 5.26 13.47 4.04
C ASN A 160 5.71 14.27 5.28
N LEU A 161 5.83 13.61 6.43
CA LEU A 161 6.18 14.30 7.67
C LEU A 161 7.62 14.84 7.69
N LYS A 162 8.54 14.21 6.96
CA LYS A 162 9.96 14.60 6.86
C LYS A 162 10.23 15.54 5.68
N ALA A 163 9.51 15.38 4.58
CA ALA A 163 9.62 16.21 3.38
C ALA A 163 8.24 16.77 2.97
N PRO A 164 7.70 17.80 3.65
CA PRO A 164 6.32 18.27 3.42
C PRO A 164 6.00 18.75 2.00
N SER A 165 7.01 19.00 1.17
CA SER A 165 6.82 19.27 -0.26
C SER A 165 6.29 18.03 -1.00
N ASN A 166 6.66 16.83 -0.55
CA ASN A 166 6.14 15.55 -1.03
C ASN A 166 4.70 15.35 -0.55
N LYS A 167 3.78 15.23 -1.51
CA LYS A 167 2.34 15.25 -1.25
C LYS A 167 1.54 14.50 -2.30
N PHE A 168 0.35 14.05 -1.92
CA PHE A 168 -0.60 13.40 -2.81
C PHE A 168 -2.05 13.52 -2.32
N ILE A 169 -3.01 13.18 -3.16
CA ILE A 169 -4.41 13.02 -2.78
C ILE A 169 -4.71 11.54 -2.61
N LEU A 170 -5.17 11.19 -1.41
CA LEU A 170 -5.63 9.87 -1.02
C LEU A 170 -7.14 9.80 -1.14
N ARG A 171 -7.65 8.76 -1.80
CA ARG A 171 -9.06 8.36 -1.72
C ARG A 171 -9.11 6.96 -1.15
N ALA A 172 -9.77 6.77 -0.01
CA ALA A 172 -10.01 5.44 0.56
C ALA A 172 -11.49 5.11 0.48
N TYR A 173 -11.80 3.89 0.02
CA TYR A 173 -13.15 3.35 -0.06
C TYR A 173 -13.22 2.11 0.81
N THR A 174 -13.96 2.19 1.91
CA THR A 174 -14.11 1.08 2.85
C THR A 174 -15.50 0.51 2.73
N ARG A 175 -15.58 -0.78 2.39
CA ARG A 175 -16.81 -1.54 2.53
C ARG A 175 -16.81 -2.19 3.90
N ARG A 176 -17.84 -1.92 4.69
CA ARG A 176 -18.02 -2.49 6.03
C ARG A 176 -18.94 -3.70 5.92
N VAL A 177 -18.47 -4.85 6.38
CA VAL A 177 -19.19 -6.13 6.33
C VAL A 177 -19.04 -6.88 7.65
N ASN A 178 -19.91 -7.87 7.86
CA ASN A 178 -19.84 -8.81 8.99
C ASN A 178 -19.75 -8.11 10.35
N GLY A 179 -20.36 -6.93 10.47
CA GLY A 179 -20.37 -6.12 11.68
C GLY A 179 -21.78 -5.77 12.12
N TRP A 180 -21.89 -4.88 13.09
CA TRP A 180 -23.15 -4.21 13.39
C TRP A 180 -22.86 -2.74 13.66
N GLY A 181 -23.67 -1.88 13.06
CA GLY A 181 -23.57 -0.45 13.25
C GLY A 181 -24.90 0.25 13.03
N ALA A 182 -25.05 1.39 13.67
CA ALA A 182 -26.16 2.28 13.42
C ALA A 182 -25.64 3.70 13.35
N GLY A 183 -25.90 4.34 12.22
CA GLY A 183 -25.64 5.74 12.01
C GLY A 183 -24.77 6.00 10.80
N GLY A 184 -24.36 7.25 10.68
CA GLY A 184 -23.55 7.73 9.60
C GLY A 184 -23.24 9.19 9.83
N GLY A 185 -22.23 9.67 9.12
CA GLY A 185 -21.81 11.04 9.25
C GLY A 185 -20.96 11.49 8.08
N ALA A 186 -20.86 12.80 8.01
CA ALA A 186 -19.86 13.49 7.21
C ALA A 186 -19.03 14.36 8.15
N GLY A 187 -17.72 14.22 8.10
CA GLY A 187 -16.81 14.87 9.04
C GLY A 187 -15.48 15.24 8.40
N ALA A 188 -14.80 16.22 9.00
CA ALA A 188 -13.39 16.42 8.73
C ALA A 188 -12.60 15.32 9.44
N ILE A 189 -11.52 14.84 8.82
CA ILE A 189 -10.64 13.85 9.41
C ILE A 189 -9.19 14.32 9.41
N VAL A 190 -8.39 13.73 10.30
CA VAL A 190 -6.95 13.57 10.11
C VAL A 190 -6.70 12.16 9.62
N ALA A 191 -5.82 12.01 8.63
CA ALA A 191 -5.39 10.72 8.12
C ALA A 191 -3.88 10.52 8.36
N PHE A 192 -3.49 9.28 8.64
CA PHE A 192 -2.10 8.85 8.72
C PHE A 192 -1.91 7.63 7.83
N VAL A 193 -0.78 7.58 7.14
CA VAL A 193 -0.32 6.38 6.45
C VAL A 193 1.12 6.09 6.86
N THR A 194 1.39 4.84 7.20
CA THR A 194 2.74 4.33 7.49
C THR A 194 3.02 3.09 6.65
N GLY A 195 4.28 2.64 6.65
CA GLY A 195 4.67 1.41 5.94
C GLY A 195 4.64 1.51 4.42
N ILE A 196 4.60 2.73 3.87
CA ILE A 196 4.71 2.98 2.42
C ILE A 196 5.96 3.81 2.11
N TYR A 197 6.56 3.56 0.95
CA TYR A 197 7.74 4.28 0.45
C TYR A 197 7.33 5.33 -0.57
N SER A 198 6.36 5.00 -1.42
CA SER A 198 5.75 5.87 -2.41
C SER A 198 4.24 5.92 -2.20
N PRO A 199 3.58 7.06 -2.47
CA PRO A 199 2.11 7.12 -2.45
C PRO A 199 1.45 6.03 -3.30
N LYS A 200 2.09 5.62 -4.40
CA LYS A 200 1.56 4.60 -5.32
C LYS A 200 1.42 3.22 -4.67
N ASP A 201 2.22 2.91 -3.65
CA ASP A 201 2.19 1.63 -2.92
C ASP A 201 0.78 1.37 -2.34
N LEU A 202 0.04 2.43 -1.99
CA LEU A 202 -1.34 2.31 -1.50
C LEU A 202 -2.32 1.77 -2.55
N ASN A 203 -2.10 2.06 -3.85
CA ASN A 203 -2.96 1.51 -4.91
C ASN A 203 -2.84 -0.03 -5.02
N GLU A 204 -1.80 -0.59 -4.41
CA GLU A 204 -1.44 -2.00 -4.51
C GLU A 204 -1.92 -2.81 -3.30
N VAL A 205 -2.51 -2.16 -2.28
CA VAL A 205 -2.97 -2.79 -1.04
C VAL A 205 -4.46 -2.61 -0.85
N ALA A 206 -5.13 -3.68 -0.42
CA ALA A 206 -6.42 -3.61 0.22
C ALA A 206 -6.27 -4.07 1.66
N PHE A 207 -6.81 -3.32 2.61
CA PHE A 207 -6.85 -3.75 4.00
C PHE A 207 -8.15 -4.49 4.25
N ASP A 208 -8.04 -5.67 4.87
CA ASP A 208 -9.17 -6.49 5.28
C ASP A 208 -9.00 -6.83 6.77
N GLU A 209 -9.41 -5.89 7.61
CA GLU A 209 -9.16 -5.93 9.05
C GLU A 209 -10.44 -5.62 9.84
N TRP A 210 -10.48 -6.08 11.08
CA TRP A 210 -11.53 -5.66 12.02
C TRP A 210 -11.24 -4.23 12.48
N ASP A 211 -12.26 -3.40 12.41
CA ASP A 211 -12.18 -1.98 12.68
C ASP A 211 -13.42 -1.52 13.47
N TRP A 212 -13.29 -0.40 14.17
CA TRP A 212 -14.37 0.21 14.91
C TRP A 212 -14.46 1.70 14.57
N SER A 213 -15.67 2.17 14.26
CA SER A 213 -15.96 3.58 14.02
C SER A 213 -16.78 4.10 15.19
N LEU A 214 -16.28 5.17 15.82
CA LEU A 214 -16.95 5.85 16.90
C LEU A 214 -16.96 7.36 16.63
N ALA A 215 -17.98 7.83 15.93
CA ALA A 215 -18.25 9.26 15.78
C ALA A 215 -19.06 9.72 17.01
N VAL A 216 -18.39 9.87 18.16
CA VAL A 216 -18.99 10.47 19.35
C VAL A 216 -18.76 11.97 19.30
N ALA A 217 -19.86 12.71 19.15
CA ALA A 217 -19.91 14.14 19.42
C ALA A 217 -19.72 14.40 20.92
N GLY A 218 -18.50 14.20 21.45
CA GLY A 218 -18.25 14.32 22.88
C GLY A 218 -16.86 13.87 23.35
N LYS A 219 -16.03 14.86 23.70
CA LYS A 219 -14.85 14.86 24.59
C LYS A 219 -14.12 13.51 24.81
N LEU A 220 -13.35 13.05 23.82
CA LEU A 220 -12.12 12.31 24.10
C LEU A 220 -10.99 13.31 24.39
N SER A 221 -10.21 13.08 25.45
CA SER A 221 -9.13 13.98 25.90
C SER A 221 -8.07 14.28 24.83
N GLY A 222 -7.85 13.36 23.87
CA GLY A 222 -7.03 13.59 22.67
C GLY A 222 -7.70 14.49 21.62
N ALA A 223 -9.01 14.35 21.44
CA ALA A 223 -9.81 15.19 20.54
C ALA A 223 -9.91 16.64 21.06
N LEU A 224 -9.87 16.85 22.38
CA LEU A 224 -9.77 18.19 23.01
C LEU A 224 -8.43 18.89 22.71
N LYS A 225 -7.31 18.16 22.68
CA LYS A 225 -6.00 18.70 22.29
C LYS A 225 -5.92 19.02 20.79
N LEU A 226 -6.57 18.22 19.94
CA LEU A 226 -6.79 18.52 18.51
C LEU A 226 -7.71 19.73 18.32
N ALA A 227 -8.80 19.82 19.09
CA ALA A 227 -9.76 20.92 19.03
C ALA A 227 -9.16 22.26 19.48
N ALA A 228 -8.24 22.27 20.45
CA ALA A 228 -7.48 23.47 20.82
C ALA A 228 -6.57 23.99 19.69
N LYS A 229 -6.30 23.15 18.69
CA LYS A 229 -5.48 23.44 17.50
C LYS A 229 -6.33 23.47 16.21
N ALA A 230 -7.64 23.66 16.38
CA ALA A 230 -8.66 23.72 15.34
C ALA A 230 -8.32 24.58 14.12
N PRO A 231 -7.68 25.77 14.21
CA PRO A 231 -7.48 26.63 13.05
C PRO A 231 -6.62 25.99 11.95
N VAL A 232 -5.50 25.36 12.33
CA VAL A 232 -4.57 24.72 11.38
C VAL A 232 -5.19 23.48 10.75
N LEU A 233 -5.87 22.66 11.55
CA LEU A 233 -6.56 21.46 11.07
C LEU A 233 -7.76 21.82 10.19
N LYS A 234 -8.50 22.88 10.52
CA LYS A 234 -9.59 23.40 9.71
C LYS A 234 -9.08 23.95 8.38
N ALA A 235 -7.93 24.63 8.35
CA ALA A 235 -7.30 25.10 7.12
C ALA A 235 -6.89 23.93 6.21
N LEU A 236 -6.27 22.88 6.78
CA LEU A 236 -5.96 21.66 6.04
C LEU A 236 -7.21 20.96 5.52
N ALA A 237 -8.24 20.78 6.36
CA ALA A 237 -9.49 20.14 5.97
C ALA A 237 -10.24 20.94 4.90
N THR A 238 -10.20 22.28 4.96
CA THR A 238 -10.79 23.16 3.94
C THR A 238 -10.07 23.03 2.61
N SER A 239 -8.74 22.98 2.64
CA SER A 239 -7.93 22.76 1.43
C SER A 239 -8.21 21.40 0.82
N ALA A 240 -8.28 20.35 1.64
CA ALA A 240 -8.59 19.00 1.21
C ALA A 240 -10.01 18.87 0.63
N ARG A 241 -11.02 19.54 1.20
CA ARG A 241 -12.37 19.63 0.63
C ARG A 241 -12.40 20.22 -0.77
N ALA A 242 -11.52 21.17 -1.04
CA ALA A 242 -11.35 21.78 -2.35
C ALA A 242 -10.44 20.95 -3.28
N GLU A 243 -9.96 19.77 -2.85
CA GLU A 243 -8.96 18.95 -3.52
C GLU A 243 -7.68 19.74 -3.87
N LYS A 244 -7.31 20.70 -3.01
CA LYS A 244 -6.13 21.54 -3.14
C LYS A 244 -5.14 21.27 -2.03
N TYR A 245 -3.86 21.52 -2.32
CA TYR A 245 -2.83 21.55 -1.28
C TYR A 245 -2.95 22.83 -0.47
N ALA A 246 -2.78 22.70 0.84
CA ALA A 246 -2.55 23.84 1.71
C ALA A 246 -1.14 24.39 1.45
N ASP A 247 -0.92 25.63 1.82
CA ASP A 247 0.39 26.26 1.78
C ASP A 247 1.37 25.55 2.74
N LEU A 248 2.66 25.60 2.42
CA LEU A 248 3.71 24.92 3.18
C LEU A 248 3.81 25.39 4.63
N GLU A 249 3.43 26.64 4.93
CA GLU A 249 3.44 27.18 6.28
C GLU A 249 2.35 26.50 7.13
N THR A 250 1.13 26.39 6.59
CA THR A 250 0.01 25.66 7.19
C THR A 250 0.38 24.18 7.40
N VAL A 251 0.99 23.54 6.40
CA VAL A 251 1.42 22.13 6.49
C VAL A 251 2.51 21.95 7.54
N SER A 252 3.49 22.84 7.61
CA SER A 252 4.58 22.77 8.59
C SER A 252 4.07 22.99 10.02
N LYS A 253 3.14 23.92 10.21
CA LYS A 253 2.42 24.09 11.48
C LYS A 253 1.64 22.84 11.85
N ALA A 254 0.97 22.19 10.88
CA ALA A 254 0.26 20.95 11.15
C ALA A 254 1.23 19.80 11.50
N ALA A 255 2.34 19.68 10.78
CA ALA A 255 3.37 18.68 11.05
C ALA A 255 3.93 18.84 12.48
N SER A 256 4.19 20.06 12.94
CA SER A 256 4.64 20.30 14.32
C SER A 256 3.57 19.95 15.35
N VAL A 257 2.28 20.21 15.04
CA VAL A 257 1.16 19.74 15.85
C VAL A 257 1.15 18.22 15.95
N PHE A 258 1.28 17.50 14.84
CA PHE A 258 1.32 16.04 14.85
C PHE A 258 2.53 15.50 15.60
N LYS A 259 3.72 16.05 15.38
CA LYS A 259 4.93 15.72 16.15
C LYS A 259 4.76 15.96 17.66
N SER A 260 3.99 16.97 18.06
CA SER A 260 3.73 17.27 19.48
C SER A 260 2.62 16.42 20.13
N MET A 261 1.64 15.96 19.35
CA MET A 261 0.62 15.01 19.81
C MET A 261 1.21 13.61 19.95
N ALA A 262 2.17 13.36 19.08
CA ALA A 262 2.98 12.19 19.06
C ALA A 262 3.95 12.20 20.27
N GLY A 263 3.47 11.80 21.45
CA GLY A 263 4.32 11.17 22.48
C GLY A 263 4.85 9.81 21.98
N VAL A 264 5.41 9.81 20.77
CA VAL A 264 5.61 8.68 19.89
C VAL A 264 7.07 8.29 19.99
N LYS A 265 7.36 7.51 21.02
CA LYS A 265 8.55 6.65 21.03
C LYS A 265 8.43 5.43 20.08
N GLY A 266 7.38 5.34 19.24
CA GLY A 266 7.07 4.10 18.49
C GLY A 266 6.53 4.21 17.06
N MET A 267 6.38 5.40 16.47
CA MET A 267 6.02 5.59 15.05
C MET A 267 7.02 6.49 14.31
N GLY A 268 8.13 6.87 14.96
CA GLY A 268 9.11 7.80 14.39
C GLY A 268 10.52 7.64 14.97
N ASP A 269 10.64 7.22 16.24
CA ASP A 269 11.91 6.85 16.85
C ASP A 269 12.21 5.36 16.61
N GLU A 270 13.21 5.14 15.77
CA GLU A 270 14.30 4.17 15.96
C GLU A 270 14.03 3.06 17.00
N SER A 271 13.29 2.02 16.60
CA SER A 271 13.63 0.69 17.09
C SER A 271 14.62 0.09 16.09
N GLU A 272 15.90 0.18 16.42
CA GLU A 272 17.01 -0.52 15.75
C GLU A 272 16.80 -2.06 15.72
N ASP A 273 15.81 -2.58 16.44
CA ASP A 273 15.55 -4.03 16.59
C ASP A 273 14.34 -4.58 15.78
N TRP A 274 13.72 -3.80 14.88
CA TRP A 274 12.53 -4.28 14.16
C TRP A 274 12.85 -4.86 12.76
N ASN A 275 13.09 -6.18 12.71
CA ASN A 275 13.50 -6.94 11.52
C ASN A 275 12.35 -7.42 10.60
N GLY A 276 11.26 -6.68 10.43
CA GLY A 276 10.13 -7.09 9.58
C GLY A 276 9.57 -5.99 8.68
N PRO A 277 9.11 -6.31 7.44
CA PRO A 277 8.42 -5.34 6.59
C PRO A 277 7.15 -4.87 7.30
N THR A 278 7.10 -3.58 7.64
CA THR A 278 5.89 -2.98 8.21
C THR A 278 4.84 -2.99 7.11
N LYS A 279 3.77 -3.78 7.31
CA LYS A 279 2.62 -3.74 6.40
C LYS A 279 2.15 -2.28 6.31
N PRO A 280 1.82 -1.78 5.10
CA PRO A 280 1.17 -0.50 4.96
C PRO A 280 -0.01 -0.41 5.94
N SER A 281 -0.17 0.72 6.60
CA SER A 281 -1.26 0.94 7.54
C SER A 281 -1.88 2.30 7.27
N PHE A 282 -3.21 2.38 7.35
CA PHE A 282 -3.98 3.59 7.22
C PHE A 282 -4.84 3.78 8.46
N ALA A 283 -4.74 4.95 9.08
CA ALA A 283 -5.60 5.35 10.18
C ALA A 283 -6.26 6.69 9.85
N ALA A 284 -7.58 6.76 10.00
CA ALA A 284 -8.35 8.00 9.90
C ALA A 284 -9.02 8.30 11.24
N MET A 285 -8.89 9.53 11.72
CA MET A 285 -9.49 10.00 12.97
C MET A 285 -10.42 11.16 12.68
N ASP A 286 -11.69 11.02 13.08
CA ASP A 286 -12.68 12.08 12.97
C ASP A 286 -12.33 13.28 13.86
N ILE A 287 -12.35 14.47 13.26
CA ILE A 287 -12.16 15.72 13.96
C ILE A 287 -13.55 16.23 14.35
N PRO A 288 -13.82 16.52 15.64
CA PRO A 288 -15.12 16.99 16.12
C PRO A 288 -15.34 18.49 15.79
N ILE A 289 -15.09 18.90 14.54
CA ILE A 289 -15.23 20.27 14.07
C ILE A 289 -16.16 20.26 12.85
N GLY A 290 -17.45 20.50 13.10
CA GLY A 290 -18.44 20.72 12.03
C GLY A 290 -18.86 19.47 11.26
N GLY A 291 -18.72 18.28 11.86
CA GLY A 291 -19.35 17.07 11.34
C GLY A 291 -20.80 16.93 11.81
N VAL A 292 -21.64 16.33 10.98
CA VAL A 292 -23.01 15.92 11.34
C VAL A 292 -23.04 14.40 11.28
N GLY A 293 -23.30 13.77 12.41
CA GLY A 293 -23.39 12.31 12.49
C GLY A 293 -23.19 11.79 13.91
N MET A 294 -23.89 10.71 14.22
CA MET A 294 -23.60 9.84 15.34
C MET A 294 -23.40 8.46 14.75
N GLU A 295 -22.27 7.84 15.04
CA GLU A 295 -22.00 6.49 14.57
C GLU A 295 -21.26 5.72 15.66
N ALA A 296 -21.78 4.53 15.97
CA ALA A 296 -21.05 3.51 16.68
C ALA A 296 -21.18 2.23 15.86
N ALA A 297 -20.06 1.69 15.40
CA ALA A 297 -20.02 0.51 14.58
C ALA A 297 -18.77 -0.33 14.87
N TYR A 298 -18.94 -1.65 14.91
CA TYR A 298 -17.87 -2.63 14.92
C TYR A 298 -18.03 -3.51 13.69
N TYR A 299 -17.01 -3.58 12.83
CA TYR A 299 -17.14 -4.21 11.52
C TYR A 299 -15.81 -4.72 10.98
N ARG A 300 -15.89 -5.61 9.99
CA ARG A 300 -14.76 -5.97 9.16
C ARG A 300 -14.72 -5.02 7.97
N GLY A 301 -13.68 -4.19 7.89
CA GLY A 301 -13.51 -3.17 6.87
C GLY A 301 -12.64 -3.69 5.73
N ILE A 302 -13.17 -3.69 4.51
CA ILE A 302 -12.42 -3.95 3.29
C ILE A 302 -12.14 -2.59 2.64
N THR A 303 -10.94 -2.07 2.83
CA THR A 303 -10.52 -0.74 2.36
C THR A 303 -9.66 -0.85 1.12
N SER A 304 -10.02 -0.11 0.08
CA SER A 304 -9.23 0.07 -1.14
C SER A 304 -8.82 1.52 -1.30
N PHE A 305 -7.65 1.77 -1.87
CA PHE A 305 -7.12 3.11 -2.06
C PHE A 305 -7.00 3.47 -3.53
N ARG A 306 -7.18 4.77 -3.81
CA ARG A 306 -6.84 5.39 -5.08
C ARG A 306 -6.05 6.66 -4.83
N ILE A 307 -4.94 6.78 -5.52
CA ILE A 307 -3.99 7.88 -5.36
C ILE A 307 -4.03 8.75 -6.61
N SER A 308 -4.07 10.06 -6.41
CA SER A 308 -4.00 11.03 -7.49
C SER A 308 -3.12 12.22 -7.11
N ASN A 309 -2.73 13.00 -8.12
CA ASN A 309 -1.93 14.22 -7.97
C ASN A 309 -0.69 13.98 -7.08
N VAL A 310 0.17 13.05 -7.47
CA VAL A 310 1.40 12.77 -6.72
C VAL A 310 2.45 13.81 -7.09
N HIS A 311 3.07 14.42 -6.10
CA HIS A 311 4.18 15.36 -6.24
C HIS A 311 5.28 14.94 -5.26
N LEU A 312 6.45 14.58 -5.80
CA LEU A 312 7.63 14.14 -5.06
C LEU A 312 8.84 14.92 -5.59
N ASP A 313 9.59 15.53 -4.70
CA ASP A 313 10.87 16.23 -4.96
C ASP A 313 12.07 15.34 -4.61
#